data_AF-A0A4Q6CKR9-F1
#
_entry.id   AF-A0A4Q6CKR9-F1
#
_cell.length_a   1.000
_cell.length_b   1.000
_cell.length_c   1.000
_cell.angle_alpha   90.00
_cell.angle_beta   90.00
_cell.angle_gamma   90.00
#
_symmetry.space_group_name_H-M   'P 1'
#
loop_
_entity.id
_entity.type
_entity.pdbx_description
1 polymer ?
#
loop_
_entity_poly.entity_id
_entity_poly.type
_entity_poly.pdbx_seq_one_letter_code
_entity_poly.pdbx_strand_id
1 'polypeptide(L)'
;MYPKAISLLASISIFTGCTTLDKSFQLGGTLGAATGAAATYAAGSATGNSPTLRDVGIGAGVGFGVGLLLSYLIYDSVAKDRAEVATDTEFYFGDLPPSPFVIPQKKLKKGSFR
;
A
#
# COMPACT_ATOMS: atom_id res chain seq x y z
N MET A 1 -5.80 7.40 -25.55
CA MET A 1 -6.90 7.61 -24.59
C MET A 1 -6.89 6.48 -23.56
N TYR A 2 -6.09 6.57 -22.49
CA TYR A 2 -6.06 5.58 -21.39
C TYR A 2 -6.14 6.15 -19.95
N PRO A 3 -6.56 7.43 -19.70
CA PRO A 3 -6.44 8.00 -18.35
C PRO A 3 -7.37 7.33 -17.32
N LYS A 4 -8.43 6.64 -17.76
CA LYS A 4 -9.40 5.98 -16.86
C LYS A 4 -8.90 4.62 -16.32
N ALA A 5 -8.06 3.91 -17.06
CA ALA A 5 -7.57 2.59 -16.63
C ALA A 5 -6.54 2.70 -15.50
N ILE A 6 -5.72 3.76 -15.50
CA ILE A 6 -4.68 4.00 -14.50
C ILE A 6 -5.30 4.34 -13.13
N SER A 7 -6.40 5.12 -13.12
CA SER A 7 -7.12 5.50 -11.90
C SER A 7 -7.85 4.31 -11.23
N LEU A 8 -8.32 3.35 -12.02
CA LEU A 8 -8.93 2.11 -11.53
C LEU A 8 -7.91 1.15 -10.90
N LEU A 9 -6.69 1.07 -11.44
CA LEU A 9 -5.63 0.23 -10.86
C LEU A 9 -5.15 0.75 -9.50
N ALA A 10 -5.09 2.07 -9.35
CA ALA A 10 -4.70 2.74 -8.11
C ALA A 10 -5.74 2.51 -6.99
N SER A 11 -7.04 2.55 -7.34
CA SER A 11 -8.13 2.37 -6.37
C SER A 11 -8.30 0.93 -5.88
N ILE A 12 -8.02 -0.07 -6.72
CA ILE A 12 -8.04 -1.50 -6.31
C ILE A 12 -6.88 -1.82 -5.35
N SER A 13 -5.73 -1.15 -5.51
CA SER A 13 -4.55 -1.37 -4.66
C SER A 13 -4.71 -0.81 -3.24
N ILE A 14 -5.60 0.17 -3.06
CA ILE A 14 -5.87 0.80 -1.75
C ILE A 14 -6.85 -0.05 -0.92
N PHE A 15 -7.74 -0.82 -1.57
CA PHE A 15 -8.76 -1.62 -0.87
C PHE A 15 -8.23 -2.93 -0.26
N THR A 16 -6.99 -3.32 -0.54
CA THR A 16 -6.35 -4.47 0.13
C THR A 16 -5.64 -4.00 1.40
N GLY A 17 -6.40 -3.88 2.50
CA GLY A 17 -5.87 -3.57 3.85
C GLY A 17 -4.82 -4.56 4.39
N CYS A 18 -4.51 -5.63 3.65
CA CYS A 18 -3.38 -6.52 3.87
C CYS A 18 -2.27 -6.24 2.84
N THR A 19 -1.58 -5.11 2.97
CA THR A 19 -0.33 -4.88 2.23
C THR A 19 0.78 -5.70 2.86
N THR A 20 0.98 -6.91 2.37
CA THR A 20 2.11 -7.76 2.75
C THR A 20 3.40 -7.13 2.24
N LEU A 21 4.48 -7.23 3.02
CA LEU A 21 5.81 -6.72 2.68
C LEU A 21 6.27 -7.14 1.26
N ASP A 22 5.93 -8.35 0.81
CA ASP A 22 6.17 -8.81 -0.57
C ASP A 22 5.49 -7.95 -1.65
N LYS A 23 4.25 -7.51 -1.42
CA LYS A 23 3.51 -6.65 -2.37
C LYS A 23 4.12 -5.26 -2.43
N SER A 24 4.55 -4.72 -1.29
CA SER A 24 5.25 -3.44 -1.22
C SER A 24 6.59 -3.49 -1.94
N PHE A 25 7.33 -4.59 -1.81
CA PHE A 25 8.57 -4.78 -2.56
C PHE A 25 8.33 -4.95 -4.05
N GLN A 26 7.37 -5.78 -4.45
CA GLN A 26 7.06 -5.96 -5.86
C GLN A 26 6.63 -4.63 -6.50
N LEU A 27 5.80 -3.85 -5.80
CA LEU A 27 5.31 -2.57 -6.30
C LEU A 27 6.44 -1.53 -6.30
N GLY A 28 7.23 -1.42 -5.23
CA GLY A 28 8.39 -0.52 -5.17
C GLY A 28 9.46 -0.84 -6.20
N GLY A 29 9.80 -2.12 -6.35
CA GLY A 29 10.77 -2.59 -7.34
C GLY A 29 10.28 -2.33 -8.76
N THR A 30 9.04 -2.72 -9.10
CA THR A 30 8.50 -2.51 -10.46
C THR A 30 8.36 -1.03 -10.80
N LEU A 31 7.83 -0.23 -9.86
CA LEU A 31 7.70 1.21 -10.04
C LEU A 31 9.08 1.85 -10.16
N GLY A 32 10.00 1.50 -9.27
CA GLY A 32 11.39 1.96 -9.30
C GLY A 32 12.08 1.62 -10.61
N ALA A 33 11.94 0.38 -11.10
CA ALA A 33 12.50 -0.06 -12.37
C ALA A 33 11.95 0.73 -13.56
N ALA A 34 10.62 0.89 -13.62
CA ALA A 34 9.97 1.68 -14.66
C ALA A 34 10.44 3.15 -14.62
N THR A 35 10.57 3.71 -13.42
CA THR A 35 11.02 5.10 -13.22
C THR A 35 12.48 5.27 -13.60
N GLY A 36 13.36 4.34 -13.24
CA GLY A 36 14.78 4.36 -13.61
C GLY A 36 15.02 4.17 -15.12
N ALA A 37 14.24 3.30 -15.76
CA ALA A 37 14.22 3.17 -17.22
C ALA A 37 13.80 4.48 -17.90
N ALA A 38 12.69 5.07 -17.43
CA ALA A 38 12.17 6.33 -17.94
C ALA A 38 13.16 7.50 -17.73
N ALA A 39 13.78 7.57 -16.56
CA ALA A 39 14.81 8.58 -16.25
C ALA A 39 16.02 8.46 -17.19
N THR A 40 16.41 7.24 -17.56
CA THR A 40 17.51 7.02 -18.51
C THR A 40 17.13 7.46 -19.92
N TYR A 41 15.90 7.19 -20.35
CA TYR A 41 15.37 7.71 -21.62
C TYR A 41 15.34 9.24 -21.64
N ALA A 42 14.83 9.86 -20.57
CA ALA A 42 14.79 11.31 -20.43
C ALA A 42 16.20 11.92 -20.45
N ALA A 43 17.15 11.33 -19.72
CA ALA A 43 18.54 11.78 -19.67
C ALA A 43 19.25 11.68 -21.02
N GLY A 44 19.05 10.58 -21.75
CA GLY A 44 19.56 10.43 -23.12
C GLY A 44 19.01 11.51 -24.05
N SER A 45 17.69 11.75 -24.01
CA SER A 45 17.07 12.78 -24.82
C SER A 45 17.58 14.20 -24.51
N ALA A 46 17.85 14.51 -23.24
CA ALA A 46 18.39 15.80 -22.79
C ALA A 46 19.86 16.01 -23.22
N THR A 47 20.63 14.93 -23.36
CA THR A 47 22.03 14.96 -23.80
C THR A 47 22.17 14.83 -25.33
N GLY A 48 21.07 14.74 -26.06
CA GLY A 48 21.06 14.59 -27.52
C GLY A 48 21.52 13.21 -28.00
N ASN A 49 21.62 12.23 -27.10
CA ASN A 49 22.07 10.87 -27.41
C ASN A 49 20.91 9.87 -27.26
N SER A 50 20.79 8.92 -28.18
CA SER A 50 19.81 7.83 -28.02
C SER A 50 20.36 6.81 -27.01
N PRO A 51 19.71 6.61 -25.85
CA PRO A 51 20.20 5.66 -24.87
C PRO A 51 20.07 4.24 -25.41
N THR A 52 21.09 3.41 -25.18
CA THR A 52 21.06 2.02 -25.62
C THR A 52 20.14 1.20 -24.71
N LEU A 53 19.66 0.06 -25.19
CA LEU A 53 18.89 -0.88 -24.35
C LEU A 53 19.65 -1.31 -23.09
N ARG A 54 20.99 -1.31 -23.16
CA ARG A 54 21.87 -1.61 -22.03
C ARG A 54 21.81 -0.51 -20.97
N ASP A 55 21.86 0.75 -21.38
CA ASP A 55 21.78 1.89 -20.46
C ASP A 55 20.43 1.93 -19.76
N VAL A 56 19.35 1.71 -20.52
CA VAL A 56 17.99 1.61 -19.99
C VAL A 56 17.87 0.44 -19.00
N GLY A 57 18.49 -0.70 -19.31
CA GLY A 57 18.53 -1.85 -18.41
C GLY A 57 19.29 -1.56 -17.11
N ILE A 58 20.39 -0.80 -17.18
CA ILE A 58 21.13 -0.35 -15.99
C ILE A 58 20.27 0.61 -15.17
N GLY A 59 19.64 1.60 -15.81
CA GLY A 59 18.74 2.53 -15.15
C GLY A 59 17.55 1.85 -14.48
N ALA A 60 16.95 0.86 -15.16
CA ALA A 60 15.90 0.03 -14.60
C ALA A 60 16.40 -0.78 -13.39
N GLY A 61 17.60 -1.35 -13.46
CA GLY A 61 18.19 -2.08 -12.34
C GLY A 61 18.48 -1.21 -11.12
N VAL A 62 19.04 -0.02 -11.33
CA VAL A 62 19.28 0.97 -10.26
C VAL A 62 17.95 1.43 -9.67
N GLY A 63 16.99 1.79 -10.52
CA GLY A 63 15.66 2.20 -10.11
C GLY A 63 14.94 1.10 -9.33
N PHE A 64 15.06 -0.16 -9.75
CA PHE A 64 14.52 -1.32 -9.02
C PHE A 64 15.10 -1.42 -7.61
N GLY A 65 16.43 -1.34 -7.49
CA GLY A 65 17.12 -1.41 -6.19
C GLY A 65 16.71 -0.28 -5.25
N VAL A 66 16.68 0.96 -5.75
CA VAL A 66 16.22 2.13 -4.97
C VAL A 66 14.75 1.98 -4.58
N GLY A 67 13.91 1.52 -5.50
CA GLY A 67 12.48 1.30 -5.26
C GLY A 67 12.21 0.22 -4.20
N LEU A 68 12.99 -0.87 -4.21
CA LEU A 68 12.93 -1.88 -3.13
C LEU A 68 13.31 -1.27 -1.78
N LEU A 69 14.42 -0.53 -1.73
CA LEU A 69 14.93 0.05 -0.49
C LEU A 69 13.95 1.08 0.09
N LEU A 70 13.37 1.92 -0.76
CA LEU A 70 12.33 2.87 -0.37
C LEU A 70 11.08 2.15 0.17
N SER A 71 10.63 1.10 -0.50
CA SER A 71 9.51 0.28 -0.02
C SER A 71 9.76 -0.36 1.34
N TYR A 72 11.00 -0.78 1.62
CA TYR A 72 11.36 -1.30 2.94
C TYR A 72 11.23 -0.23 4.03
N LEU A 73 11.78 0.96 3.78
CA LEU A 73 11.74 2.06 4.75
C LEU A 73 10.31 2.54 5.03
N ILE A 74 9.49 2.64 3.98
CA ILE A 74 8.06 3.02 4.12
C ILE A 74 7.30 1.93 4.87
N TYR A 75 7.58 0.65 4.58
CA TYR A 75 6.94 -0.44 5.30
C TYR A 75 7.27 -0.39 6.79
N ASP A 76 8.55 -0.19 7.13
CA ASP A 76 9.01 -0.10 8.53
C ASP A 76 8.42 1.12 9.26
N SER A 77 8.34 2.28 8.62
CA SER A 77 7.72 3.47 9.22
C SER A 77 6.24 3.26 9.50
N VAL A 78 5.48 2.71 8.53
CA VAL A 78 4.05 2.43 8.71
C VAL A 78 3.81 1.35 9.75
N ALA A 79 4.70 0.34 9.84
CA ALA A 79 4.62 -0.68 10.86
C ALA A 79 4.81 -0.10 12.27
N LYS A 80 5.76 0.83 12.44
CA LYS A 80 5.99 1.57 13.70
C LYS A 80 4.80 2.45 14.07
N ASP A 81 4.29 3.25 13.13
CA ASP A 81 3.12 4.11 13.37
C ASP A 81 1.90 3.31 13.83
N ARG A 82 1.65 2.13 13.24
CA ARG A 82 0.55 1.24 13.66
C ARG A 82 0.75 0.67 15.05
N ALA A 83 2.00 0.36 15.44
CA ALA A 83 2.30 -0.14 16.78
C ALA A 83 2.10 0.93 17.85
N GLU A 84 2.47 2.18 17.55
CA GLU A 84 2.27 3.34 18.43
C GLU A 84 0.78 3.73 18.54
N VAL A 85 0.02 3.74 17.44
CA VAL A 85 -1.42 4.06 17.49
C VAL A 85 -2.22 2.95 18.19
N ALA A 86 -1.85 1.69 18.02
CA ALA A 86 -2.52 0.57 18.70
C ALA A 86 -2.36 0.60 20.23
N THR A 87 -1.32 1.27 20.73
CA THR A 87 -1.10 1.44 22.18
C THR A 87 -1.88 2.60 22.78
N ASP A 88 -2.21 3.64 22.00
CA ASP A 88 -2.98 4.81 22.46
C ASP A 88 -4.51 4.64 22.35
N THR A 89 -5.00 3.69 21.55
CA THR A 89 -6.44 3.41 21.44
C THR A 89 -6.94 2.43 22.50
N GLU A 90 -6.89 2.82 23.78
CA GLU A 90 -7.82 2.27 24.78
C GLU A 90 -9.22 2.82 24.46
N PHE A 91 -9.94 2.15 23.55
CA PHE A 91 -11.35 2.47 23.28
C PHE A 91 -12.17 2.21 24.56
N TYR A 92 -12.51 3.27 25.29
CA TYR A 92 -13.44 3.18 26.40
C TYR A 92 -14.83 2.86 25.84
N PHE A 93 -15.36 1.67 26.12
CA PHE A 93 -16.65 1.16 25.60
C PHE A 93 -17.89 2.01 25.97
N GLY A 94 -17.72 3.13 26.66
CA GLY A 94 -18.77 4.11 26.93
C GLY A 94 -18.89 5.23 25.89
N ASP A 95 -17.90 5.42 25.01
CA ASP A 95 -17.85 6.52 24.03
C ASP A 95 -18.31 6.11 22.62
N LEU A 96 -18.61 4.81 22.45
CA LEU A 96 -19.26 4.32 21.24
C LEU A 96 -20.76 4.66 21.33
N PRO A 97 -21.33 5.44 20.40
CA PRO A 97 -22.76 5.69 20.38
C PRO A 97 -23.49 4.34 20.31
N PRO A 98 -24.59 4.16 21.08
CA PRO A 98 -25.33 2.92 21.07
C PRO A 98 -25.68 2.56 19.63
N SER A 99 -25.41 1.31 19.24
CA SER A 99 -25.58 0.84 17.87
C SER A 99 -26.98 1.21 17.35
N PRO A 100 -27.10 1.87 16.19
CA PRO A 100 -28.40 2.27 15.64
C PRO A 100 -29.27 1.07 15.24
N PHE A 101 -28.68 -0.13 15.21
CA PHE A 101 -29.38 -1.38 14.98
C PHE A 101 -29.91 -1.91 16.31
N VAL A 102 -31.21 -1.76 16.54
CA VAL A 102 -31.92 -2.49 17.59
C VAL A 102 -31.92 -3.97 17.19
N ILE A 103 -31.01 -4.76 17.74
CA ILE A 103 -31.03 -6.22 17.58
C ILE A 103 -32.05 -6.75 18.59
N PRO A 104 -33.23 -7.25 18.15
CA PRO A 104 -34.19 -7.85 19.07
C PRO A 104 -33.57 -9.10 19.69
N GLN A 105 -33.12 -8.97 20.94
CA GLN A 105 -32.72 -10.11 21.77
C GLN A 105 -33.96 -10.98 21.98
N LYS A 106 -34.03 -12.13 21.29
CA LYS A 106 -35.03 -13.16 21.59
C LYS A 106 -34.85 -13.50 23.07
N LYS A 107 -35.87 -13.20 23.90
CA LYS A 107 -35.85 -13.52 25.32
C LYS A 107 -35.58 -15.02 25.47
N LEU A 108 -34.36 -15.39 25.88
CA LEU A 108 -34.09 -16.71 26.38
C LEU A 108 -34.90 -16.84 27.67
N LYS A 109 -36.07 -17.46 27.54
CA LYS A 109 -36.91 -17.90 28.65
C LYS A 109 -36.02 -18.80 29.52
N LYS A 110 -35.51 -18.26 30.62
CA LYS A 110 -34.77 -19.01 31.63
C LYS A 110 -35.68 -20.14 32.07
N GLY A 111 -35.37 -21.34 31.58
CA GLY A 111 -36.12 -22.55 31.85
C GLY A 111 -36.18 -22.77 33.34
N SER A 112 -37.41 -22.89 33.83
CA SER A 112 -37.75 -23.63 35.04
C SER A 112 -37.02 -24.97 35.02
N PHE A 113 -36.17 -25.20 36.01
CA PHE A 113 -35.73 -26.53 36.37
C PHE A 113 -36.14 -26.75 37.82
N ARG A 114 -36.76 -27.92 38.04
CA ARG A 114 -37.35 -28.40 39.29
C ARG A 114 -36.44 -28.25 40.50
#